data_AF-A0A2N3DL76-F1
#
_entry.id   AF-A0A2N3DL76-F1
#
_cell.length_a   1.000
_cell.length_b   1.000
_cell.length_c   1.000
_cell.angle_alpha   90.00
_cell.angle_beta   90.00
_cell.angle_gamma   90.00
#
_symmetry.space_group_name_H-M   'P 1'
#
loop_
_entity.id
_entity.type
_entity.pdbx_description
1 polymer ?
#
loop_
_entity_poly.entity_id
_entity_poly.type
_entity_poly.pdbx_seq_one_letter_code
_entity_poly.pdbx_strand_id
1 'polypeptide(L)'
;AMLALPEMFLTGYQVQDLPLRPAFTDQAMAAVERLARDCADGPAIGIGAPCRHEGRLYNAWHVLSGGRVAAKIAETDSAARAADARVRAMRAAVDEQAIAAFQGVRTAALVEAAAARQALAAGEALTSVRHEVRVGLKPQLHLLDAEREATAAAVNAARAQGDRILAAYRLLALLGGTDI
;
A
#
# COMPACT_ATOMS: atom_id res chain seq x y z
N ALA A 1 -4.20 -31.68 16.63
CA ALA A 1 -4.33 -31.80 15.16
C ALA A 1 -5.71 -31.27 14.75
N MET A 2 -5.85 -30.72 13.54
CA MET A 2 -7.12 -30.17 13.03
C MET A 2 -7.44 -30.78 11.66
N LEU A 3 -8.69 -31.14 11.43
CA LEU A 3 -9.22 -31.57 10.13
C LEU A 3 -9.97 -30.42 9.48
N ALA A 4 -9.59 -30.03 8.26
CA ALA A 4 -10.25 -28.97 7.50
C ALA A 4 -10.95 -29.56 6.28
N LEU A 5 -12.27 -29.41 6.22
CA LEU A 5 -13.12 -29.82 5.11
C LEU A 5 -13.56 -28.57 4.32
N PRO A 6 -13.70 -28.69 2.99
CA PRO A 6 -13.99 -27.57 2.11
C PRO A 6 -15.40 -27.00 2.32
N GLU A 7 -15.68 -25.94 1.57
CA GLU A 7 -16.94 -25.21 1.58
C GLU A 7 -18.14 -26.10 1.22
N MET A 8 -19.26 -25.93 1.95
CA MET A 8 -20.52 -26.68 1.76
C MET A 8 -20.37 -28.22 1.74
N PHE A 9 -19.30 -28.75 2.32
CA PHE A 9 -19.01 -30.18 2.34
C PHE A 9 -20.15 -31.01 2.94
N LEU A 10 -20.87 -30.47 3.95
CA LEU A 10 -21.93 -31.21 4.62
C LEU A 10 -23.19 -31.40 3.77
N THR A 11 -23.53 -30.42 2.95
CA THR A 11 -24.75 -30.43 2.14
C THR A 11 -24.50 -30.93 0.72
N GLY A 12 -23.29 -30.73 0.18
CA GLY A 12 -22.97 -30.95 -1.23
C GLY A 12 -23.69 -30.00 -2.19
N TYR A 13 -24.48 -29.06 -1.65
CA TYR A 13 -25.24 -28.04 -2.36
C TYR A 13 -24.71 -26.66 -2.01
N GLN A 14 -24.78 -25.75 -2.96
CA GLN A 14 -24.43 -24.35 -2.73
C GLN A 14 -25.53 -23.65 -1.91
N VAL A 15 -25.17 -22.61 -1.15
CA VAL A 15 -26.12 -21.92 -0.27
C VAL A 15 -27.28 -21.29 -1.02
N GLN A 16 -27.10 -20.89 -2.29
CA GLN A 16 -28.14 -20.34 -3.16
C GLN A 16 -29.27 -21.34 -3.51
N ASP A 17 -29.01 -22.64 -3.42
CA ASP A 17 -29.99 -23.69 -3.76
C ASP A 17 -30.86 -24.10 -2.56
N LEU A 18 -30.41 -23.77 -1.35
CA LEU A 18 -31.02 -24.14 -0.08
C LEU A 18 -32.27 -23.35 0.34
N PRO A 19 -32.54 -22.10 -0.11
CA PRO A 19 -33.75 -21.36 0.27
C PRO A 19 -35.05 -22.08 -0.12
N LEU A 20 -35.00 -22.88 -1.19
CA LEU A 20 -36.12 -23.69 -1.67
C LEU A 20 -36.32 -24.99 -0.85
N ARG A 21 -35.44 -25.27 0.12
CA ARG A 21 -35.41 -26.52 0.92
C ARG A 21 -35.17 -26.24 2.42
N PRO A 22 -36.12 -25.60 3.12
CA PRO A 22 -35.94 -25.21 4.52
C PRO A 22 -35.70 -26.40 5.47
N ALA A 23 -36.46 -27.49 5.32
CA ALA A 23 -36.30 -28.67 6.16
C ALA A 23 -34.91 -29.33 6.01
N PHE A 24 -34.36 -29.37 4.79
CA PHE A 24 -33.02 -29.89 4.54
C PHE A 24 -31.94 -28.99 5.16
N THR A 25 -32.12 -27.67 5.08
CA THR A 25 -31.22 -26.69 5.68
C THR A 25 -31.16 -26.84 7.20
N ASP A 26 -32.33 -26.97 7.84
CA ASP A 26 -32.41 -27.12 9.30
C ASP A 26 -31.83 -28.48 9.74
N GLN A 27 -32.04 -29.54 8.97
CA GLN A 27 -31.40 -30.85 9.19
C GLN A 27 -29.88 -30.79 9.05
N ALA A 28 -29.36 -30.04 8.07
CA ALA A 28 -27.93 -29.83 7.88
C ALA A 28 -27.31 -29.07 9.06
N MET A 29 -27.95 -28.00 9.51
CA MET A 29 -27.52 -27.25 10.70
C MET A 29 -27.52 -28.13 11.96
N ALA A 30 -28.58 -28.92 12.17
CA ALA A 30 -28.64 -29.87 13.28
C ALA A 30 -27.58 -30.99 13.15
N ALA A 31 -27.21 -31.39 11.93
CA ALA A 31 -26.15 -32.37 11.69
C ALA A 31 -24.77 -31.83 12.09
N VAL A 32 -24.49 -30.55 11.88
CA VAL A 32 -23.27 -29.91 12.41
C VAL A 32 -23.23 -30.00 13.93
N GLU A 33 -24.34 -29.74 14.61
CA GLU A 33 -24.40 -29.80 16.08
C GLU A 33 -24.28 -31.22 16.63
N ARG A 34 -24.80 -32.23 15.92
CA ARG A 34 -24.56 -33.64 16.26
C ARG A 34 -23.09 -34.00 16.05
N LEU A 35 -22.52 -33.67 14.89
CA LEU A 35 -21.11 -33.94 14.59
C LEU A 35 -20.18 -33.29 15.63
N ALA A 36 -20.51 -32.10 16.11
CA ALA A 36 -19.74 -31.43 17.16
C ALA A 36 -19.68 -32.26 18.45
N ARG A 37 -20.81 -32.85 18.85
CA ARG A 37 -20.93 -33.72 20.03
C ARG A 37 -20.22 -35.06 19.82
N ASP A 38 -20.41 -35.66 18.65
CA ASP A 38 -19.78 -36.94 18.31
C ASP A 38 -18.26 -36.84 18.24
N CYS A 39 -17.73 -35.65 17.96
CA CYS A 39 -16.30 -35.35 17.93
C CYS A 39 -15.80 -34.65 19.21
N ALA A 40 -16.43 -34.88 20.38
CA ALA A 40 -16.04 -34.23 21.63
C ALA A 40 -14.60 -34.51 22.06
N ASP A 41 -14.20 -35.77 22.00
CA ASP A 41 -12.85 -36.24 22.33
C ASP A 41 -11.92 -36.30 21.10
N GLY A 42 -12.41 -35.82 19.96
CA GLY A 42 -11.72 -35.85 18.67
C GLY A 42 -10.88 -34.59 18.40
N PRO A 43 -10.17 -34.56 17.25
CA PRO A 43 -9.49 -33.35 16.80
C PRO A 43 -10.49 -32.23 16.50
N ALA A 44 -10.02 -30.98 16.51
CA ALA A 44 -10.84 -29.88 16.04
C ALA A 44 -11.20 -30.07 14.55
N ILE A 45 -12.46 -29.85 14.17
CA ILE A 45 -12.95 -30.01 12.80
C ILE A 45 -13.44 -28.66 12.28
N GLY A 46 -12.92 -28.21 11.15
CA GLY A 46 -13.52 -27.12 10.37
C GLY A 46 -14.34 -27.69 9.22
N ILE A 47 -15.63 -27.42 9.16
CA ILE A 47 -16.52 -27.93 8.09
C ILE A 47 -17.41 -26.81 7.51
N GLY A 48 -17.52 -26.76 6.18
CA GLY A 48 -18.44 -25.86 5.48
C GLY A 48 -19.89 -26.35 5.59
N ALA A 49 -20.78 -25.49 6.08
CA ALA A 49 -22.19 -25.79 6.25
C ALA A 49 -23.04 -24.51 6.21
N PRO A 50 -24.36 -24.62 5.94
CA PRO A 50 -25.25 -23.46 6.00
C PRO A 50 -25.37 -22.91 7.42
N CYS A 51 -25.38 -21.59 7.54
CA CYS A 51 -25.65 -20.88 8.79
C CYS A 51 -26.74 -19.85 8.59
N ARG A 52 -27.71 -19.82 9.51
CA ARG A 52 -28.76 -18.81 9.54
C ARG A 52 -28.33 -17.65 10.43
N HIS A 53 -28.33 -16.44 9.90
CA HIS A 53 -28.07 -15.21 10.65
C HIS A 53 -29.07 -14.13 10.21
N GLU A 54 -29.75 -13.48 11.16
CA GLU A 54 -30.79 -12.46 10.89
C GLU A 54 -31.85 -12.91 9.86
N GLY A 55 -32.30 -14.17 9.93
CA GLY A 55 -33.31 -14.72 9.03
C GLY A 55 -32.81 -15.08 7.62
N ARG A 56 -31.57 -14.75 7.27
CA ARG A 56 -30.94 -15.09 5.98
C ARG A 56 -29.98 -16.27 6.12
N LEU A 57 -29.83 -17.02 5.03
CA LEU A 57 -28.93 -18.17 4.96
C LEU A 57 -27.61 -17.75 4.33
N TYR A 58 -26.52 -18.13 4.97
CA TYR A 58 -25.18 -17.85 4.52
C TYR A 58 -24.36 -19.12 4.51
N ASN A 59 -23.34 -19.11 3.65
CA ASN A 59 -22.27 -20.07 3.77
C ASN A 59 -21.43 -19.74 5.00
N ALA A 60 -21.13 -20.75 5.82
CA ALA A 60 -20.25 -20.57 6.95
C ALA A 60 -19.30 -21.74 7.14
N TRP A 61 -18.13 -21.42 7.67
CA TRP A 61 -17.20 -22.41 8.18
C TRP A 61 -17.43 -22.59 9.68
N HIS A 62 -17.80 -23.80 10.07
CA HIS A 62 -18.09 -24.18 11.44
C HIS A 62 -16.86 -24.86 12.05
N VAL A 63 -16.33 -24.29 13.14
CA VAL A 63 -15.21 -24.88 13.89
C VAL A 63 -15.78 -25.65 15.06
N LEU A 64 -15.59 -26.97 15.07
CA LEU A 64 -16.07 -27.91 16.07
C LEU A 64 -14.90 -28.30 16.98
N SER A 65 -15.08 -28.18 18.29
CA SER A 65 -14.05 -28.54 19.27
C SER A 65 -14.68 -28.77 20.64
N GLY A 66 -14.27 -29.83 21.34
CA GLY A 66 -14.71 -30.13 22.70
C GLY A 66 -16.23 -30.30 22.83
N GLY A 67 -16.87 -30.95 21.86
CA GLY A 67 -18.29 -31.31 21.94
C GLY A 67 -19.25 -30.24 21.43
N ARG A 68 -18.74 -29.10 20.94
CA ARG A 68 -19.53 -27.92 20.59
C ARG A 68 -19.03 -27.22 19.34
N VAL A 69 -19.90 -26.40 18.75
CA VAL A 69 -19.51 -25.43 17.72
C VAL A 69 -18.81 -24.27 18.43
N ALA A 70 -17.49 -24.21 18.31
CA ALA A 70 -16.65 -23.21 18.97
C ALA A 70 -16.67 -21.84 18.26
N ALA A 71 -16.80 -21.84 16.93
CA ALA A 71 -16.93 -20.63 16.12
C ALA A 71 -17.72 -20.91 14.83
N LYS A 72 -18.37 -19.87 14.31
CA LYS A 72 -19.00 -19.86 12.98
C LYS A 72 -18.46 -18.65 12.22
N ILE A 73 -17.85 -18.88 11.07
CA ILE A 73 -17.29 -17.80 10.23
C ILE A 73 -18.14 -17.74 8.97
N ALA A 74 -19.04 -16.76 8.89
CA ALA A 74 -19.89 -16.57 7.71
C ALA A 74 -19.11 -15.88 6.58
N GLU A 75 -19.38 -16.26 5.34
CA GLU A 75 -18.79 -15.66 4.15
C GLU A 75 -19.06 -14.15 4.07
N THR A 76 -20.26 -13.70 4.45
CA THR A 76 -20.61 -12.27 4.50
C THR A 76 -19.74 -11.47 5.46
N ASP A 77 -19.39 -12.05 6.60
CA ASP A 77 -18.48 -11.43 7.57
C ASP A 77 -17.04 -11.39 7.03
N SER A 78 -16.63 -12.37 6.23
CA SER A 78 -15.33 -12.35 5.54
C SER A 78 -15.27 -11.27 4.45
N ALA A 79 -16.37 -11.06 3.71
CA ALA A 79 -16.46 -10.03 2.68
C ALA A 79 -16.44 -8.61 3.29
N ALA A 80 -17.15 -8.39 4.40
CA ALA A 80 -17.11 -7.14 5.15
C ALA A 80 -15.71 -6.87 5.71
N ARG A 81 -15.09 -7.85 6.36
CA ARG A 81 -13.70 -7.75 6.86
C ARG A 81 -12.70 -7.48 5.74
N ALA A 82 -12.88 -8.07 4.56
CA ALA A 82 -12.05 -7.82 3.39
C ALA A 82 -12.25 -6.40 2.83
N ALA A 83 -13.48 -5.89 2.78
CA ALA A 83 -13.76 -4.51 2.39
C ALA A 83 -13.12 -3.50 3.36
N ASP A 84 -13.26 -3.71 4.66
CA ASP A 84 -12.63 -2.86 5.67
C ASP A 84 -11.09 -2.92 5.60
N ALA A 85 -10.53 -4.11 5.36
CA ALA A 85 -9.09 -4.27 5.15
C ALA A 85 -8.61 -3.52 3.90
N ARG A 86 -9.38 -3.54 2.81
CA ARG A 86 -9.08 -2.75 1.60
C ARG A 86 -9.11 -1.25 1.88
N VAL A 87 -10.11 -0.76 2.61
CA VAL A 87 -10.18 0.66 3.01
C VAL A 87 -8.98 1.05 3.86
N ARG A 88 -8.59 0.22 4.85
CA ARG A 88 -7.39 0.47 5.65
C ARG A 88 -6.11 0.48 4.82
N ALA A 89 -5.97 -0.47 3.89
CA ALA A 89 -4.81 -0.53 3.00
C ALA A 89 -4.74 0.68 2.06
N MET A 90 -5.87 1.11 1.50
CA MET A 90 -5.94 2.33 0.68
C MET A 90 -5.55 3.58 1.47
N ARG A 91 -6.04 3.72 2.70
CA ARG A 91 -5.67 4.83 3.58
C ARG A 91 -4.17 4.84 3.90
N ALA A 92 -3.62 3.70 4.30
CA ALA A 92 -2.19 3.58 4.58
C ALA A 92 -1.33 3.92 3.35
N ALA A 93 -1.75 3.49 2.15
CA ALA A 93 -1.06 3.83 0.91
C ALA A 93 -1.11 5.34 0.60
N VAL A 94 -2.24 6.02 0.86
CA VAL A 94 -2.35 7.47 0.71
C VAL A 94 -1.46 8.20 1.70
N ASP A 95 -1.43 7.75 2.96
CA ASP A 95 -0.55 8.34 3.99
C ASP A 95 0.93 8.21 3.62
N GLU A 96 1.34 7.02 3.14
CA GLU A 96 2.70 6.78 2.66
C GLU A 96 3.05 7.68 1.46
N GLN A 97 2.15 7.79 0.48
CA GLN A 97 2.34 8.65 -0.68
C GLN A 97 2.44 10.14 -0.29
N ALA A 98 1.62 10.60 0.65
CA ALA A 98 1.65 11.98 1.14
C ALA A 98 2.96 12.30 1.87
N ILE A 99 3.42 11.40 2.75
CA ILE A 99 4.70 11.53 3.46
C ILE A 99 5.86 11.57 2.46
N ALA A 100 5.88 10.64 1.51
CA ALA A 100 6.92 10.55 0.49
C ALA A 100 6.96 11.82 -0.39
N ALA A 101 5.81 12.33 -0.81
CA ALA A 101 5.73 13.56 -1.61
C ALA A 101 6.23 14.79 -0.83
N PHE A 102 5.84 14.94 0.44
CA PHE A 102 6.32 16.02 1.30
C PHE A 102 7.84 15.95 1.51
N GLN A 103 8.36 14.76 1.81
CA GLN A 103 9.81 14.54 1.93
C GLN A 103 10.54 14.80 0.61
N GLY A 104 9.92 14.45 -0.53
CA GLY A 104 10.43 14.74 -1.86
C GLY A 104 10.60 16.25 -2.10
N VAL A 105 9.60 17.07 -1.76
CA VAL A 105 9.68 18.54 -1.87
C VAL A 105 10.81 19.09 -1.01
N ARG A 106 10.90 18.66 0.25
CA ARG A 106 11.96 19.13 1.16
C ARG A 106 13.36 18.74 0.68
N THR A 107 13.51 17.53 0.18
CA THR A 107 14.78 17.05 -0.37
C THR A 107 15.17 17.84 -1.61
N ALA A 108 14.24 18.05 -2.53
CA ALA A 108 14.47 18.86 -3.73
C ALA A 108 14.87 20.31 -3.38
N ALA A 109 14.26 20.91 -2.35
CA ALA A 109 14.64 22.25 -1.88
C ALA A 109 16.06 22.31 -1.32
N LEU A 110 16.50 21.29 -0.57
CA LEU A 110 17.89 21.21 -0.10
C LEU A 110 18.89 21.01 -1.24
N VAL A 111 18.52 20.19 -2.23
CA VAL A 111 19.34 19.97 -3.44
C VAL A 111 19.45 21.25 -4.26
N GLU A 112 18.36 21.99 -4.47
CA GLU A 112 18.39 23.30 -5.14
C GLU A 112 19.30 24.28 -4.40
N ALA A 113 19.18 24.38 -3.07
CA ALA A 113 20.04 25.26 -2.28
C ALA A 113 21.53 24.86 -2.32
N ALA A 114 21.83 23.56 -2.40
CA ALA A 114 23.19 23.06 -2.59
C ALA A 114 23.72 23.37 -4.00
N ALA A 115 22.92 23.10 -5.03
CA ALA A 115 23.28 23.36 -6.42
C ALA A 115 23.48 24.86 -6.70
N ALA A 116 22.65 25.73 -6.11
CA ALA A 116 22.81 27.18 -6.21
C ALA A 116 24.12 27.66 -5.59
N ARG A 117 24.48 27.14 -4.41
CA ARG A 117 25.77 27.44 -3.77
C ARG A 117 26.96 26.97 -4.61
N GLN A 118 26.86 25.78 -5.20
CA GLN A 118 27.92 25.27 -6.09
C GLN A 118 28.07 26.12 -7.35
N ALA A 119 26.96 26.60 -7.94
CA ALA A 119 26.99 27.48 -9.11
C ALA A 119 27.65 28.83 -8.80
N LEU A 120 27.33 29.43 -7.64
CA LEU A 120 27.99 30.63 -7.14
C LEU A 120 29.51 30.42 -6.98
N ALA A 121 29.92 29.36 -6.28
CA ALA A 121 31.33 29.05 -6.06
C ALA A 121 32.09 28.80 -7.37
N ALA A 122 31.48 28.10 -8.34
CA ALA A 122 32.09 27.88 -9.65
C ALA A 122 32.22 29.18 -10.46
N GLY A 123 31.27 30.12 -10.32
CA GLY A 123 31.35 31.44 -10.94
C GLY A 123 32.47 32.32 -10.35
N GLU A 124 32.67 32.27 -9.03
CA GLU A 124 33.79 32.94 -8.36
C GLU A 124 35.13 32.34 -8.78
N ALA A 125 35.23 31.00 -8.83
CA ALA A 125 36.42 30.29 -9.30
C ALA A 125 36.78 30.65 -10.75
N LEU A 126 35.79 30.69 -11.65
CA LEU A 126 35.97 31.14 -13.03
C LEU A 126 36.51 32.57 -13.08
N THR A 127 35.95 33.48 -12.27
CA THR A 127 36.40 34.87 -12.22
C THR A 127 37.86 34.95 -11.77
N SER A 128 38.25 34.20 -10.74
CA SER A 128 39.65 34.08 -10.30
C SER A 128 40.57 33.58 -11.41
N VAL A 129 40.23 32.45 -12.05
CA VAL A 129 41.03 31.87 -13.13
C VAL A 129 41.15 32.83 -14.32
N ARG A 130 40.08 33.55 -14.66
CA ARG A 130 40.10 34.57 -15.71
C ARG A 130 41.10 35.69 -15.42
N HIS A 131 41.18 36.15 -14.17
CA HIS A 131 42.18 37.14 -13.77
C HIS A 131 43.60 36.58 -13.89
N GLU A 132 43.83 35.35 -13.43
CA GLU A 132 45.15 34.69 -13.51
C GLU A 132 45.62 34.47 -14.95
N VAL A 133 44.72 34.08 -15.85
CA VAL A 133 45.02 33.95 -17.29
C VAL A 133 45.30 35.32 -17.90
N ARG A 134 44.54 36.37 -17.52
CA ARG A 134 44.74 37.74 -18.03
C ARG A 134 46.12 38.31 -17.68
N VAL A 135 46.65 37.96 -16.51
CA VAL A 135 48.01 38.37 -16.09
C VAL A 135 49.11 37.41 -16.54
N GLY A 136 48.77 36.37 -17.31
CA GLY A 136 49.72 35.40 -17.86
C GLY A 136 50.22 34.34 -16.86
N LEU A 137 49.58 34.19 -15.70
CA LEU A 137 49.95 33.20 -14.67
C LEU A 137 49.41 31.78 -14.96
N LYS A 138 48.37 31.67 -15.80
CA LYS A 138 47.75 30.39 -16.17
C LYS A 138 47.51 30.30 -17.68
N PRO A 139 47.50 29.08 -18.26
CA PRO A 139 47.19 28.88 -19.68
C PRO A 139 45.69 29.02 -19.97
N GLN A 140 45.35 29.31 -21.23
CA GLN A 140 43.97 29.44 -21.72
C GLN A 140 43.13 28.18 -21.47
N LEU A 141 43.75 27.00 -21.45
CA LEU A 141 43.06 25.74 -21.15
C LEU A 141 42.39 25.76 -19.76
N HIS A 142 43.02 26.36 -18.75
CA HIS A 142 42.42 26.45 -17.42
C HIS A 142 41.18 27.35 -17.41
N LEU A 143 41.15 28.40 -18.22
CA LEU A 143 39.97 29.24 -18.39
C LEU A 143 38.83 28.43 -19.00
N LEU A 144 39.11 27.66 -20.05
CA LEU A 144 38.10 26.82 -20.70
C LEU A 144 37.52 25.76 -19.76
N ASP A 145 38.38 25.10 -18.96
CA ASP A 145 37.94 24.13 -17.96
C ASP A 145 37.05 24.78 -16.89
N ALA A 146 37.43 25.96 -16.39
CA ALA A 146 36.65 26.72 -15.43
C ALA A 146 35.31 27.22 -16.02
N GLU A 147 35.28 27.63 -17.28
CA GLU A 147 34.04 28.02 -17.98
C GLU A 147 33.09 26.85 -18.15
N ARG A 148 33.63 25.67 -18.49
CA ARG A 148 32.86 24.42 -18.57
C ARG A 148 32.28 24.05 -17.21
N GLU A 149 33.08 24.11 -16.14
CA GLU A 149 32.63 23.80 -14.78
C GLU A 149 31.53 24.77 -14.31
N ALA A 150 31.73 26.08 -14.49
CA ALA A 150 30.73 27.08 -14.13
C ALA A 150 29.41 26.91 -14.90
N THR A 151 29.49 26.62 -16.20
CA THR A 151 28.32 26.36 -17.03
C THR A 151 27.59 25.09 -16.59
N ALA A 152 28.32 24.00 -16.31
CA ALA A 152 27.74 22.76 -15.81
C ALA A 152 27.05 22.96 -14.46
N ALA A 153 27.66 23.72 -13.54
CA ALA A 153 27.09 24.03 -12.24
C ALA A 153 25.81 24.88 -12.36
N ALA A 154 25.79 25.88 -13.26
CA ALA A 154 24.61 26.69 -13.54
C ALA A 154 23.45 25.86 -14.12
N VAL A 155 23.74 24.97 -15.08
CA VAL A 155 22.73 24.05 -15.64
C VAL A 155 22.17 23.12 -14.56
N ASN A 156 23.02 22.61 -13.66
CA ASN A 156 22.58 21.77 -12.56
C ASN A 156 21.66 22.54 -11.58
N ALA A 157 21.98 23.79 -11.26
CA ALA A 157 21.12 24.62 -10.41
C ALA A 157 19.74 24.86 -11.04
N ALA A 158 19.68 25.15 -12.34
CA ALA A 158 18.42 25.32 -13.06
C ALA A 158 17.57 24.04 -13.08
N ARG A 159 18.21 22.87 -13.26
CA ARG A 159 17.53 21.57 -13.18
C ARG A 159 16.98 21.30 -11.78
N ALA A 160 17.78 21.53 -10.73
CA ALA A 160 17.36 21.32 -9.35
C ALA A 160 16.17 22.22 -8.96
N GLN A 161 16.12 23.45 -9.46
CA GLN A 161 14.95 24.33 -9.31
C GLN A 161 13.71 23.73 -9.99
N GLY A 162 13.84 23.21 -11.21
CA GLY A 162 12.76 22.51 -11.92
C GLY A 162 12.25 21.28 -11.16
N ASP A 163 13.16 20.47 -10.61
CA ASP A 163 12.83 19.29 -9.83
C ASP A 163 12.04 19.64 -8.55
N ARG A 164 12.38 20.75 -7.88
CA ARG A 164 11.59 21.23 -6.73
C ARG A 164 10.17 21.63 -7.14
N ILE A 165 10.02 22.33 -8.26
CA ILE A 165 8.70 22.73 -8.77
C ILE A 165 7.87 21.49 -9.10
N LEU A 166 8.44 20.52 -9.81
CA LEU A 166 7.75 19.28 -10.15
C LEU A 166 7.37 18.47 -8.89
N ALA A 167 8.25 18.40 -7.90
CA ALA A 167 7.95 17.76 -6.62
C ALA A 167 6.78 18.46 -5.89
N ALA A 168 6.74 19.81 -5.93
CA ALA A 168 5.65 20.57 -5.33
C ALA A 168 4.31 20.30 -6.02
N TYR A 169 4.28 20.22 -7.36
CA TYR A 169 3.07 19.86 -8.10
C TYR A 169 2.60 18.44 -7.80
N ARG A 170 3.51 17.48 -7.64
CA ARG A 170 3.14 16.10 -7.23
C ARG A 170 2.47 16.08 -5.85
N LEU A 171 2.98 16.85 -4.90
CA LEU A 171 2.35 17.00 -3.58
C LEU A 171 0.96 17.66 -3.69
N LEU A 172 0.84 18.73 -4.50
CA LEU A 172 -0.43 19.42 -4.70
C LEU A 172 -1.50 18.51 -5.32
N ALA A 173 -1.13 17.69 -6.29
CA ALA A 173 -2.02 16.72 -6.93
C ALA A 173 -2.55 15.67 -5.92
N LEU A 174 -1.72 15.23 -4.97
CA LEU A 174 -2.14 14.32 -3.89
C LEU A 174 -3.09 14.98 -2.89
N LEU A 175 -2.99 16.30 -2.71
CA LEU A 175 -3.88 17.07 -1.82
C LEU A 175 -5.21 17.45 -2.47
N GLY A 176 -5.45 17.05 -3.73
CA GLY A 176 -6.68 17.35 -4.46
C GLY A 176 -6.72 18.75 -5.09
N GLY A 177 -5.57 19.45 -5.16
CA GLY A 177 -5.47 20.75 -5.82
C GLY A 177 -4.96 20.62 -7.25
N THR A 178 -5.85 20.42 -8.23
CA THR A 178 -5.49 20.61 -9.65
C THR A 178 -6.44 21.57 -10.38
N ASP A 179 -7.18 22.38 -9.64
CA ASP A 179 -7.92 23.51 -10.17
C ASP A 179 -7.07 24.78 -10.02
N ILE A 180 -6.13 25.01 -10.95
CA ILE A 180 -5.51 26.31 -11.24
C ILE A 180 -5.56 26.53 -12.75
#